data_AF-A0A484I7U3-F1
#
_entry.id   AF-A0A484I7U3-F1
#
_cell.length_a   1.000
_cell.length_b   1.000
_cell.length_c   1.000
_cell.angle_alpha   90.00
_cell.angle_beta   90.00
_cell.angle_gamma   90.00
#
_symmetry.space_group_name_H-M   'P 1'
#
loop_
_entity.id
_entity.type
_entity.pdbx_description
1 polymer ?
#
loop_
_entity_poly.entity_id
_entity_poly.type
_entity_poly.pdbx_seq_one_letter_code
_entity_poly.pdbx_strand_id
1 'polypeptide(L)'
;MCISSNDSQSHRLIENILRSDYELSLRITRKNTPVREIYESFRRRLEVYDQALLLPFNDGDKALLTFKKAEVCMDLRMYKFRQDLLRDINEMAERIENLEHEVLRKRSQISH
;
A
#
# COMPACT_ATOMS: atom_id res chain seq x y z
N MET A 1 -25.85 -14.76 -30.81
CA MET A 1 -24.54 -15.13 -30.25
C MET A 1 -24.74 -15.49 -28.79
N CYS A 2 -24.61 -16.77 -28.43
CA CYS A 2 -24.78 -17.22 -27.05
C CYS A 2 -23.47 -16.96 -26.31
N ILE A 3 -23.46 -16.00 -25.40
CA ILE A 3 -22.37 -15.84 -24.42
C ILE A 3 -22.33 -17.14 -23.61
N SER A 4 -21.20 -17.85 -23.63
CA SER A 4 -21.11 -19.13 -22.94
C SER A 4 -21.25 -18.91 -21.44
N SER A 5 -21.89 -19.84 -20.73
CA SER A 5 -22.05 -19.78 -19.27
C SER A 5 -20.71 -19.59 -18.54
N ASN A 6 -19.60 -20.08 -19.11
CA ASN A 6 -18.26 -19.96 -18.55
C ASN A 6 -17.67 -18.54 -18.65
N ASP A 7 -17.96 -17.81 -19.73
CA ASP A 7 -17.49 -16.43 -19.90
C ASP A 7 -18.16 -15.50 -18.86
N SER A 8 -19.46 -15.72 -18.63
CA SER A 8 -20.21 -14.96 -17.62
C SER A 8 -19.76 -15.23 -16.17
N GLN A 9 -19.33 -16.45 -15.85
CA GLN A 9 -18.79 -16.78 -14.53
C GLN A 9 -17.37 -16.23 -14.33
N SER A 10 -16.54 -16.32 -15.35
CA SER A 10 -15.18 -15.74 -15.34
C SER A 10 -15.22 -14.23 -15.17
N HIS A 11 -16.10 -13.55 -15.90
CA HIS A 11 -16.29 -12.10 -15.79
C HIS A 11 -16.75 -11.68 -14.39
N ARG A 12 -17.74 -12.37 -13.80
CA ARG A 12 -18.18 -12.12 -12.43
C ARG A 12 -17.08 -12.33 -11.40
N LEU A 13 -16.20 -13.31 -11.61
CA LEU A 13 -15.09 -13.56 -10.70
C LEU A 13 -14.07 -12.42 -10.74
N ILE A 14 -13.74 -11.92 -11.93
CA ILE A 14 -12.87 -10.75 -12.11
C ILE A 14 -13.50 -9.51 -11.48
N GLU A 15 -14.78 -9.25 -11.71
CA GLU A 15 -15.49 -8.14 -11.06
C GLU A 15 -15.44 -8.22 -9.53
N ASN A 16 -15.60 -9.42 -8.97
CA ASN A 16 -15.52 -9.64 -7.53
C ASN A 16 -14.10 -9.37 -6.99
N ILE A 17 -13.06 -9.78 -7.72
CA ILE A 17 -11.66 -9.49 -7.38
C ILE A 17 -11.45 -7.97 -7.35
N LEU A 18 -11.85 -7.26 -8.41
CA LEU A 18 -11.67 -5.81 -8.52
C LEU A 18 -12.47 -5.06 -7.45
N ARG A 19 -13.68 -5.52 -7.11
CA ARG A 19 -14.49 -4.94 -6.04
C ARG A 19 -13.84 -5.14 -4.67
N SER A 20 -13.37 -6.35 -4.38
CA SER A 20 -12.64 -6.63 -3.14
C SER A 20 -11.37 -5.76 -3.04
N ASP A 21 -10.68 -5.54 -4.16
CA ASP A 21 -9.49 -4.69 -4.22
C ASP A 21 -9.81 -3.22 -3.88
N TYR A 22 -10.93 -2.71 -4.39
CA TYR A 22 -11.44 -1.39 -4.08
C TYR A 22 -11.78 -1.25 -2.58
N GLU A 23 -12.50 -2.22 -2.00
CA GLU A 23 -12.84 -2.22 -0.57
C GLU A 23 -11.60 -2.26 0.34
N LEU A 24 -10.59 -3.06 -0.02
CA LEU A 24 -9.32 -3.11 0.71
C LEU A 24 -8.54 -1.79 0.58
N SER A 25 -8.58 -1.15 -0.58
CA SER A 25 -7.98 0.16 -0.80
C SER A 25 -8.62 1.24 0.07
N LEU A 26 -9.94 1.22 0.24
CA LEU A 26 -10.65 2.13 1.14
C LEU A 26 -10.28 1.94 2.62
N ARG A 27 -9.84 0.74 3.03
CA ARG A 27 -9.35 0.54 4.41
C ARG A 27 -8.02 1.25 4.64
N ILE A 28 -7.15 1.28 3.62
CA ILE A 28 -5.83 1.91 3.70
C ILE A 28 -5.93 3.44 3.84
N THR A 29 -6.98 4.05 3.29
CA THR A 29 -7.19 5.51 3.35
C THR A 29 -7.84 5.99 4.65
N ARG A 30 -8.28 5.08 5.54
CA ARG A 30 -8.88 5.48 6.82
C ARG A 30 -7.83 6.10 7.73
N LYS A 31 -8.18 7.25 8.31
CA LYS A 31 -7.36 7.97 9.28
C LYS A 31 -7.05 7.04 10.47
N ASN A 32 -5.78 6.97 10.87
CA ASN A 32 -5.26 6.16 11.98
C ASN A 32 -5.21 4.63 11.77
N THR A 33 -5.28 4.13 10.53
CA THR A 33 -5.08 2.70 10.30
C THR A 33 -3.64 2.30 10.68
N PRO A 34 -3.44 1.27 11.53
CA PRO A 34 -2.11 0.83 11.91
C PRO A 34 -1.28 0.40 10.70
N VAL A 35 0.01 0.77 10.69
CA VAL A 35 0.96 0.44 9.60
C VAL A 35 0.96 -1.06 9.28
N ARG A 36 0.90 -1.91 10.32
CA ARG A 36 0.80 -3.37 10.17
C ARG A 36 -0.44 -3.79 9.38
N GLU A 37 -1.60 -3.24 9.68
CA GLU A 37 -2.86 -3.56 9.00
C GLU A 37 -2.85 -3.13 7.54
N ILE A 38 -2.16 -2.02 7.23
CA ILE A 38 -1.95 -1.56 5.85
C ILE A 38 -1.09 -2.57 5.08
N TYR A 39 0.03 -3.02 5.65
CA TYR A 39 0.86 -4.07 5.03
C TYR A 39 0.11 -5.40 4.85
N GLU A 40 -0.67 -5.82 5.84
CA GLU A 40 -1.52 -7.01 5.73
C GLU A 40 -2.58 -6.86 4.64
N SER A 41 -3.17 -5.68 4.47
CA SER A 41 -4.13 -5.39 3.40
C SER A 41 -3.48 -5.49 2.02
N PHE A 42 -2.28 -4.91 1.83
CA PHE A 42 -1.53 -5.06 0.59
C PHE A 42 -1.15 -6.52 0.29
N ARG A 43 -0.71 -7.27 1.31
CA ARG A 43 -0.39 -8.69 1.16
C ARG A 43 -1.60 -9.49 0.67
N ARG A 44 -2.77 -9.30 1.31
CA ARG A 44 -4.01 -9.98 0.90
C ARG A 44 -4.41 -9.63 -0.53
N ARG A 45 -4.31 -8.36 -0.94
CA ARG A 45 -4.56 -7.93 -2.32
C ARG A 45 -3.67 -8.71 -3.31
N LEU A 46 -2.36 -8.78 -3.04
CA LEU A 46 -1.41 -9.49 -3.90
C LEU A 46 -1.68 -11.00 -3.96
N GLU A 47 -2.00 -11.64 -2.83
CA GLU A 47 -2.36 -13.06 -2.78
C GLU A 47 -3.60 -13.38 -3.63
N VAL A 48 -4.61 -12.50 -3.63
CA VAL A 48 -5.80 -12.66 -4.50
C VAL A 48 -5.41 -12.63 -5.97
N TYR A 49 -4.55 -11.69 -6.39
CA TYR A 49 -4.07 -11.66 -7.77
C TYR A 49 -3.21 -12.89 -8.13
N ASP A 50 -2.36 -13.36 -7.21
CA ASP A 50 -1.56 -14.57 -7.41
C ASP A 50 -2.44 -15.79 -7.64
N GLN A 51 -3.49 -15.97 -6.81
CA GLN A 51 -4.44 -17.06 -6.96
C GLN A 51 -5.28 -16.92 -8.25
N ALA A 52 -5.74 -15.71 -8.56
CA ALA A 52 -6.56 -15.46 -9.75
C ALA A 52 -5.79 -15.75 -11.06
N LEU A 53 -4.50 -15.45 -11.11
CA LEU A 53 -3.66 -15.70 -12.29
C LEU A 53 -3.42 -17.19 -12.57
N LEU A 54 -3.67 -18.08 -11.60
CA LEU A 54 -3.61 -19.53 -11.79
C LEU A 54 -4.87 -20.10 -12.45
N LEU A 55 -5.96 -19.32 -12.52
CA LEU A 55 -7.22 -19.75 -13.11
C LEU A 55 -7.16 -19.75 -14.65
N PRO A 56 -7.96 -20.58 -15.32
CA PRO A 56 -7.95 -20.72 -16.77
C PRO A 56 -8.68 -19.56 -17.49
N PHE A 57 -8.30 -18.32 -17.17
CA PHE A 57 -8.78 -17.13 -17.87
C PHE A 57 -8.17 -16.99 -19.27
N ASN A 58 -8.85 -16.25 -20.13
CA ASN A 58 -8.29 -15.84 -21.44
C ASN A 58 -7.13 -14.85 -21.26
N ASP A 59 -6.38 -14.62 -22.34
CA ASP A 59 -5.17 -13.79 -22.29
C ASP A 59 -5.47 -12.32 -21.94
N GLY A 60 -6.62 -11.79 -22.37
CA GLY A 60 -7.04 -10.42 -22.05
C GLY A 60 -7.29 -10.23 -20.56
N ASP A 61 -8.02 -11.16 -19.95
CA ASP A 61 -8.30 -11.18 -18.52
C ASP A 61 -7.01 -11.37 -17.69
N LYS A 62 -6.11 -12.26 -18.13
CA LYS A 62 -4.80 -12.43 -17.48
C LYS A 62 -3.94 -11.17 -17.58
N ALA A 63 -3.94 -10.49 -18.72
CA ALA A 63 -3.23 -9.23 -18.91
C ALA A 63 -3.80 -8.13 -17.99
N LEU A 64 -5.12 -8.02 -17.88
CA LEU A 64 -5.79 -7.10 -16.96
C LEU A 64 -5.40 -7.37 -15.50
N LEU A 65 -5.51 -8.62 -15.05
CA LEU A 65 -5.15 -9.01 -13.67
C LEU A 65 -3.66 -8.77 -13.37
N THR A 66 -2.79 -9.03 -14.34
CA THR A 66 -1.35 -8.76 -14.23
C THR A 66 -1.08 -7.27 -14.08
N PHE A 67 -1.73 -6.44 -14.90
CA PHE A 67 -1.64 -4.98 -14.81
C PHE A 67 -2.13 -4.48 -13.44
N LYS A 68 -3.29 -4.95 -12.98
CA LYS A 68 -3.83 -4.59 -11.67
C LYS A 68 -2.94 -5.01 -10.51
N LYS A 69 -2.37 -6.21 -10.56
CA LYS A 69 -1.35 -6.65 -9.58
C LYS A 69 -0.15 -5.70 -9.54
N ALA A 70 0.31 -5.22 -10.69
CA ALA A 70 1.42 -4.26 -10.76
C ALA A 70 1.06 -2.90 -10.12
N GLU A 71 -0.17 -2.42 -10.28
CA GLU A 71 -0.67 -1.22 -9.58
C GLU A 71 -0.58 -1.40 -8.05
N VAL A 72 -1.06 -2.54 -7.52
CA VAL A 72 -0.96 -2.85 -6.08
C VAL A 72 0.49 -2.85 -5.60
N CYS A 73 1.40 -3.42 -6.38
CA CYS A 73 2.83 -3.42 -6.05
C CYS A 73 3.41 -1.99 -5.99
N MET A 74 3.01 -1.13 -6.92
CA MET A 74 3.44 0.26 -6.96
C MET A 74 2.90 1.05 -5.78
N ASP A 75 1.62 0.87 -5.42
CA ASP A 75 1.00 1.47 -4.25
C ASP A 75 1.74 1.10 -2.95
N LEU A 76 2.09 -0.19 -2.79
CA LEU A 76 2.84 -0.68 -1.64
C LEU A 76 4.24 -0.03 -1.56
N ARG A 77 4.94 0.05 -2.69
CA ARG A 77 6.26 0.72 -2.75
C ARG A 77 6.16 2.19 -2.37
N MET A 78 5.15 2.88 -2.88
CA MET A 78 4.90 4.29 -2.57
C MET A 78 4.52 4.49 -1.10
N TYR A 79 3.73 3.59 -0.53
CA TYR A 79 3.41 3.60 0.89
C TYR A 79 4.66 3.42 1.75
N LYS A 80 5.49 2.42 1.44
CA LYS A 80 6.76 2.18 2.15
C LYS A 80 7.66 3.42 2.08
N PHE A 81 7.83 3.99 0.89
CA PHE A 81 8.62 5.21 0.69
C PHE A 81 8.14 6.37 1.57
N ARG A 82 6.82 6.58 1.69
CA ARG A 82 6.26 7.59 2.60
C ARG A 82 6.56 7.30 4.07
N GLN A 83 6.51 6.03 4.50
CA GLN A 83 6.84 5.66 5.87
C GLN A 83 8.32 5.88 6.19
N ASP A 84 9.20 5.53 5.25
CA ASP A 84 10.64 5.76 5.39
C ASP A 84 10.94 7.27 5.48
N LEU A 85 10.34 8.09 4.61
CA LEU A 85 10.46 9.56 4.70
C LEU A 85 9.96 10.13 6.03
N LEU A 86 8.83 9.65 6.54
CA LEU A 86 8.29 10.10 7.83
C LEU A 86 9.23 9.76 8.98
N ARG A 87 9.84 8.56 8.96
CA ARG A 87 10.85 8.18 9.94
C ARG A 87 12.04 9.13 9.87
N ASP A 88 12.58 9.37 8.69
CA ASP A 88 13.75 10.24 8.50
C ASP A 88 13.46 11.69 8.94
N ILE A 89 12.25 12.21 8.68
CA ILE A 89 11.80 13.52 9.17
C ILE A 89 11.76 13.57 10.69
N ASN A 90 11.20 12.54 11.34
CA ASN A 90 11.11 12.49 12.80
C ASN A 90 12.49 12.41 13.45
N GLU A 91 13.40 11.61 12.90
CA GLU A 91 14.80 11.53 13.34
C GLU A 91 15.52 12.88 13.20
N MET A 92 15.28 13.60 12.10
CA MET A 92 15.83 14.94 11.92
C MET A 92 15.25 15.95 12.92
N ALA A 93 13.95 15.90 13.19
CA ALA A 93 13.30 16.77 14.17
C ALA A 93 13.87 16.56 15.58
N GLU A 94 14.03 15.31 16.01
CA GLU A 94 14.63 14.96 17.30
C GLU A 94 16.08 15.46 17.40
N ARG A 95 16.85 15.36 16.31
CA ARG A 95 18.23 15.89 16.27
C ARG A 95 18.27 17.41 16.39
N ILE A 96 17.33 18.12 15.76
CA ILE A 96 17.22 19.58 15.86
C ILE A 96 16.91 19.98 17.31
N GLU A 97 15.92 19.34 17.93
CA GLU A 97 15.54 19.60 19.32
C GLU A 97 16.72 19.40 20.28
N ASN A 98 17.48 18.31 20.12
CA ASN A 98 18.68 18.05 20.90
C ASN A 98 19.77 19.12 20.71
N LEU A 99 19.97 19.58 19.48
CA LEU A 99 20.93 20.65 19.17
C LEU A 99 20.49 22.00 19.79
N GLU A 100 19.20 22.32 19.74
CA GLU A 100 18.65 23.52 20.36
C GLU A 100 18.88 23.50 21.88
N HIS A 101 18.64 22.36 22.54
CA HIS A 101 18.95 22.19 23.96
C HIS A 101 20.44 22.34 24.28
N GLU A 102 21.33 21.79 23.44
CA GLU A 102 22.77 21.95 23.62
C GLU A 102 23.22 23.41 23.48
N VAL A 103 22.71 24.13 22.48
CA VAL A 103 23.00 25.55 22.26
C VAL A 103 22.54 26.38 23.46
N LEU A 104 21.33 26.15 23.97
CA LEU A 104 20.80 26.83 25.15
C LEU A 104 21.69 26.59 26.37
N ARG A 105 22.09 25.34 26.61
CA ARG A 105 23.00 24.99 27.71
C ARG A 105 24.35 25.70 27.58
N LYS A 106 24.98 25.70 26.41
CA LYS A 106 26.26 26.39 26.20
C LYS A 106 26.14 27.90 26.41
N ARG A 107 25.06 28.52 25.95
CA ARG A 107 24.80 29.96 26.20
C ARG A 107 24.71 30.28 27.69
N SER A 108 24.02 29.45 28.47
CA SER A 108 23.92 29.66 29.93
C SER A 108 25.27 29.56 30.66
N GLN A 109 26.21 28.77 30.14
CA GLN A 109 27.55 28.62 30.73
C GLN A 109 28.47 29.80 30.41
N ILE A 110 28.25 30.51 29.29
CA ILE A 110 29.06 31.66 28.87
C ILE A 110 28.61 32.96 29.56
N SER A 111 27.35 33.02 30.03
CA SER A 111 26.81 34.18 30.75
C SER A 111 27.13 34.22 32.26
N HIS A 112 27.96 33.29 32.75
CA HIS A 112 28.52 33.26 34.10
C HIS A 112 30.03 33.46 34.07
#